data_AF-A0A4Y2HXW8-F1
#
_entry.id   AF-A0A4Y2HXW8-F1
#
_cell.length_a   1.000
_cell.length_b   1.000
_cell.length_c   1.000
_cell.angle_alpha   90.00
_cell.angle_beta   90.00
_cell.angle_gamma   90.00
#
_symmetry.space_group_name_H-M   'P 1'
#
loop_
_entity.id
_entity.type
_entity.pdbx_description
1 polymer ?
#
loop_
_entity_poly.entity_id
_entity_poly.type
_entity_poly.pdbx_seq_one_letter_code
_entity_poly.pdbx_strand_id
1 'polypeptide(L)'
;MINEAWESVQEHTLKLPWRKLVPYLENVDQSNDSGSVTVTEVNGLLKQIPGCGNCEEDDFSSWLDYDADDVEFQLMNDYEIIT
;
A
#
# COMPACT_ATOMS: atom_id res chain seq x y z
N MET A 1 7.60 -15.80 13.50
CA MET A 1 8.73 -14.84 13.48
C MET A 1 8.45 -13.47 12.86
N ILE A 2 7.41 -13.28 12.02
CA ILE A 2 6.84 -11.92 11.75
C ILE A 2 5.45 -11.76 12.37
N ASN A 3 4.58 -12.78 12.29
CA ASN A 3 3.27 -12.74 12.95
C ASN A 3 3.38 -12.54 14.47
N GLU A 4 4.30 -13.24 15.13
CA GLU A 4 4.54 -13.07 16.58
C GLU A 4 5.05 -11.66 16.93
N ALA A 5 5.71 -10.96 15.99
CA ALA A 5 6.14 -9.59 16.21
C ALA A 5 4.95 -8.62 16.12
N TRP A 6 3.99 -8.88 15.21
CA TRP A 6 2.75 -8.12 15.10
C TRP A 6 1.85 -8.25 16.33
N GLU A 7 1.81 -9.41 16.98
CA GLU A 7 1.09 -9.62 18.25
C GLU A 7 1.62 -8.73 19.40
N SER A 8 2.85 -8.23 19.31
CA SER A 8 3.46 -7.34 20.30
C SER A 8 3.19 -5.84 20.03
N VAL A 9 2.66 -5.51 18.85
CA VAL A 9 2.38 -4.13 18.45
C VAL A 9 1.12 -3.65 19.15
N GLN A 10 1.27 -2.63 20.00
CA GLN A 10 0.12 -2.02 20.68
C GLN A 10 -0.53 -0.96 19.78
N GLU A 11 -1.83 -0.79 19.92
CA GLU A 11 -2.62 0.12 19.09
C GLU A 11 -2.06 1.55 19.07
N HIS A 12 -1.57 2.05 20.21
CA HIS A 12 -0.99 3.38 20.31
C HIS A 12 0.32 3.51 19.50
N THR A 13 1.09 2.42 19.35
CA THR A 13 2.33 2.37 18.56
C THR A 13 2.05 2.62 17.08
N LEU A 14 0.86 2.25 16.59
CA LEU A 14 0.39 2.56 15.24
C LEU A 14 -0.30 3.93 15.18
N LYS A 15 -1.22 4.22 16.11
CA LYS A 15 -2.02 5.46 16.08
C LYS A 15 -1.19 6.73 16.14
N LEU A 16 -0.10 6.76 16.91
CA LEU A 16 0.75 7.94 17.06
C LEU A 16 1.47 8.33 15.74
N PRO A 17 2.18 7.40 15.07
CA PRO A 17 2.72 7.64 13.74
C PRO A 17 1.66 8.00 12.71
N TRP A 18 0.53 7.28 12.68
CA TRP A 18 -0.55 7.54 11.74
C TRP A 18 -1.11 8.96 11.89
N ARG A 19 -1.38 9.42 13.12
CA ARG A 19 -1.84 10.80 13.38
C ARG A 19 -0.83 11.87 12.95
N LYS A 20 0.47 11.58 12.98
CA LYS A 20 1.49 12.50 12.46
C LYS A 20 1.48 12.56 10.94
N LEU A 21 1.04 11.49 10.26
CA LEU A 21 0.97 11.40 8.81
C LEU A 21 -0.33 12.00 8.25
N VAL A 22 -1.44 11.99 9.00
CA VAL A 22 -2.76 12.53 8.57
C VAL A 22 -2.67 13.91 7.89
N PRO A 23 -1.98 14.93 8.45
CA PRO A 23 -1.92 16.23 7.81
C PRO A 23 -1.16 16.23 6.48
N TYR A 24 -0.28 15.25 6.25
CA TYR A 24 0.44 15.10 4.98
C TYR A 24 -0.42 14.39 3.92
N LEU A 25 -1.37 13.55 4.35
CA LEU A 25 -2.33 12.88 3.47
C LEU A 25 -3.45 13.81 3.01
N GLU A 26 -3.94 14.71 3.88
CA GLU A 26 -4.97 15.70 3.53
C GLU A 26 -4.52 16.69 2.43
N ASN A 27 -3.21 16.90 2.27
CA ASN A 27 -2.65 17.79 1.25
C ASN A 27 -2.25 17.07 -0.03
N VAL A 28 -2.43 15.74 -0.10
CA VAL A 28 -2.25 15.01 -1.35
C VAL A 28 -3.38 15.48 -2.25
N ASP A 29 -3.04 16.31 -3.23
CA ASP A 29 -3.93 16.71 -4.29
C ASP A 29 -4.55 15.43 -4.84
N GLN A 30 -5.85 15.21 -4.60
CA GLN A 30 -6.65 14.16 -5.25
C GLN A 30 -6.85 14.52 -6.72
N SER A 31 -5.82 15.09 -7.35
CA SER A 31 -5.72 15.21 -8.78
C SER A 31 -5.95 13.81 -9.30
N ASN A 32 -7.13 13.64 -9.89
CA ASN A 32 -7.51 12.52 -10.72
C ASN A 32 -6.65 12.52 -11.99
N ASP A 33 -5.34 12.66 -11.87
CA ASP A 33 -4.41 12.20 -12.88
C ASP A 33 -4.49 10.69 -12.82
N SER A 34 -5.57 10.17 -13.41
CA SER A 34 -5.79 8.77 -13.73
C SER A 34 -4.85 8.37 -14.88
N GLY A 35 -3.59 8.81 -14.79
CA GLY A 35 -2.49 8.11 -15.40
C GLY A 35 -2.45 6.76 -14.72
N SER A 36 -3.14 5.79 -15.32
CA SER A 36 -3.02 4.39 -14.94
C SER A 36 -1.53 4.05 -14.99
N VAL A 37 -0.93 4.00 -13.81
CA VAL A 37 0.44 3.53 -13.64
C VAL A 37 0.44 2.09 -14.12
N THR A 38 1.25 1.83 -15.14
CA THR A 38 1.34 0.49 -15.73
C THR A 38 2.22 -0.39 -14.86
N VAL A 39 1.95 -1.70 -14.83
CA VAL A 39 2.78 -2.69 -14.12
C VAL A 39 4.26 -2.57 -14.52
N THR A 40 4.51 -2.27 -15.80
CA THR A 40 5.85 -2.06 -16.36
C THR A 40 6.56 -0.83 -15.77
N GLU A 41 5.83 0.25 -15.49
CA GLU A 41 6.37 1.46 -14.88
C GLU A 41 6.78 1.18 -13.41
N VAL A 42 5.93 0.49 -12.67
CA VAL A 42 6.20 0.08 -11.27
C VAL A 42 7.40 -0.88 -11.21
N ASN A 43 7.44 -1.87 -12.11
CA ASN A 43 8.56 -2.80 -12.24
C ASN A 43 9.88 -2.06 -12.54
N GLY A 44 9.83 -1.04 -13.41
CA GLY A 44 10.99 -0.20 -13.72
C GLY A 44 11.52 0.60 -12.52
N LEU A 45 10.63 1.07 -11.64
CA LEU A 45 11.01 1.77 -10.42
C LEU A 45 11.59 0.81 -9.36
N LEU A 46 10.97 -0.36 -9.19
CA LEU A 46 11.38 -1.36 -8.20
C LEU A 46 12.76 -1.93 -8.52
N LYS A 47 13.09 -2.14 -9.80
CA LYS A 47 14.45 -2.55 -10.22
C LYS A 47 15.55 -1.56 -9.86
N GLN A 48 15.21 -0.30 -9.53
CA GLN A 48 16.18 0.69 -9.06
C GLN A 48 16.49 0.55 -7.55
N ILE A 49 15.67 -0.19 -6.79
CA ILE A 49 15.86 -0.41 -5.36
C ILE A 49 16.86 -1.57 -5.15
N PRO A 50 17.97 -1.34 -4.43
CA PRO A 50 18.91 -2.40 -4.10
C PRO A 50 18.22 -3.58 -3.39
N GLY A 51 18.42 -4.79 -3.89
CA GLY A 51 17.79 -6.01 -3.35
C GLY A 51 16.47 -6.41 -4.04
N CYS A 52 15.93 -5.58 -4.94
CA CYS A 52 14.68 -5.86 -5.65
C CYS A 52 14.88 -6.37 -7.10
N GLY A 53 16.13 -6.48 -7.58
CA GLY A 53 16.44 -6.89 -8.96
C GLY A 53 16.06 -8.33 -9.33
N ASN A 54 15.68 -9.17 -8.36
CA ASN A 54 15.29 -10.57 -8.58
C ASN A 54 13.79 -10.75 -8.77
N CYS A 55 12.98 -9.71 -8.58
CA CYS A 55 11.54 -9.79 -8.74
C CYS A 55 11.19 -9.74 -10.24
N GLU A 56 10.49 -10.76 -10.72
CA GLU A 56 9.99 -10.80 -12.10
C GLU A 56 8.70 -9.99 -12.23
N GLU A 57 8.36 -9.59 -13.45
CA GLU A 57 7.12 -8.84 -13.72
C GLU A 57 5.87 -9.64 -13.33
N ASP A 58 5.95 -10.97 -13.46
CA ASP A 58 4.89 -11.89 -13.06
C ASP A 58 4.69 -11.91 -11.53
N ASP A 59 5.78 -11.79 -10.75
CA ASP A 59 5.69 -11.68 -9.28
C ASP A 59 4.94 -10.40 -8.87
N PHE A 60 5.21 -9.29 -9.58
CA PHE A 60 4.54 -8.01 -9.34
C PHE A 60 3.08 -8.03 -9.78
N SER A 61 2.79 -8.66 -10.91
CA SER A 61 1.42 -8.78 -11.42
C SER A 61 0.58 -9.61 -10.46
N SER A 62 1.09 -10.77 -10.01
CA SER A 62 0.41 -11.60 -9.02
C SER A 62 0.24 -10.91 -7.67
N TRP A 63 1.15 -10.02 -7.27
CA TRP A 63 1.03 -9.25 -6.03
C TRP A 63 -0.03 -8.14 -6.14
N LEU A 64 -0.07 -7.44 -7.28
CA LEU A 64 -1.06 -6.39 -7.53
C LEU A 64 -2.48 -6.97 -7.69
N ASP A 65 -2.58 -8.15 -8.30
CA ASP A 65 -3.86 -8.82 -8.53
C ASP A 65 -4.34 -9.64 -7.31
N TYR A 66 -3.52 -9.79 -6.27
CA TYR A 66 -3.79 -10.71 -5.14
C TYR A 66 -5.13 -10.41 -4.44
N ASP A 67 -5.46 -9.14 -4.30
CA ASP A 67 -6.69 -8.67 -3.61
C ASP A 67 -7.67 -7.96 -4.57
N ALA A 68 -7.41 -7.99 -5.88
CA ALA A 68 -8.24 -7.26 -6.86
C ALA A 68 -9.70 -7.74 -6.90
N ASP A 69 -9.92 -9.01 -6.57
CA ASP A 69 -11.24 -9.65 -6.54
C ASP A 69 -11.80 -9.81 -5.11
N ASP A 70 -11.05 -9.38 -4.08
CA ASP A 70 -11.52 -9.51 -2.70
C ASP A 70 -12.46 -8.35 -2.33
N VAL A 71 -13.73 -8.69 -2.14
CA VAL A 71 -14.82 -7.77 -1.81
C VAL A 71 -14.59 -7.10 -0.45
N GLU A 72 -13.81 -7.73 0.44
CA GLU A 72 -13.45 -7.19 1.76
C GLU A 72 -12.34 -6.12 1.69
N PHE A 73 -11.57 -6.12 0.59
CA PHE A 73 -10.51 -5.15 0.31
C PHE A 73 -10.89 -4.10 -0.74
N GLN A 74 -12.17 -4.02 -1.12
CA GLN A 74 -12.68 -2.84 -1.82
C GLN A 74 -12.25 -1.60 -1.03
N LEU A 75 -11.66 -0.63 -1.74
CA LEU A 75 -11.28 0.68 -1.20
C LEU A 75 -12.46 1.28 -0.46
N MET A 76 -12.55 0.98 0.84
CA MET A 76 -13.50 1.57 1.75
C MET A 76 -13.20 3.06 1.73
N ASN A 77 -14.24 3.85 1.54
CA ASN A 77 -14.06 5.30 1.66
C ASN A 77 -13.66 5.65 3.09
N ASP A 78 -13.12 6.86 3.29
CA ASP A 78 -12.64 7.30 4.62
C ASP A 78 -13.69 7.14 5.74
N TYR A 79 -14.99 7.17 5.43
CA TYR A 79 -16.06 6.96 6.41
C TYR A 79 -16.31 5.48 6.72
N GLU A 80 -16.14 4.60 5.75
CA GLU A 80 -16.27 3.14 5.91
C GLU A 80 -15.10 2.56 6.72
N ILE A 81 -13.91 3.15 6.64
CA ILE A 81 -12.72 2.74 7.42
C ILE A 81 -12.87 3.04 8.93
N ILE A 82 -13.66 4.06 9.29
CA ILE A 82 -13.78 4.55 10.67
C ILE A 82 -14.94 3.89 11.43
N THR A 83 -15.80 3.10 10.75
CA THR A 83 -17.03 2.51 11.33
C THR A 83 -16.80 1.08 11.84
#